data_AF-A0A930DZF5-F1
#
_entry.id   AF-A0A930DZF5-F1
#
_cell.length_a   1.000
_cell.length_b   1.000
_cell.length_c   1.000
_cell.angle_alpha   90.00
_cell.angle_beta   90.00
_cell.angle_gamma   90.00
#
_symmetry.space_group_name_H-M   'P 1'
#
loop_
_entity.id
_entity.type
_entity.pdbx_description
1 polymer ?
#
loop_
_entity_poly.entity_id
_entity_poly.type
_entity_poly.pdbx_seq_one_letter_code
_entity_poly.pdbx_strand_id
1 'polypeptide(L)'
;PVYFQTSYTINTLANDYVNLNVGGFHVPVVWLISFNGILCIILAPLLGNLWMTLSQKKLDPPVSLKMAVGMIITGLAFYIILLGFNTLHGVLDKTVKMDLWYMLLAYAILTVGELLVSPVGMALFNKLTPERFSSLAMSVWYLTYTFSGIASGYLVAVAKDWGYGKILNILGAALIISGVVMLVIMPFIEKLIAVDKLSTEEAATETAE
;
A
#
# COMPACT_ATOMS: atom_id res chain seq x y z
N PRO A 1 3.70 3.53 -5.62
CA PRO A 1 3.08 3.54 -4.27
C PRO A 1 1.56 3.73 -4.35
N VAL A 2 0.80 2.92 -3.61
CA VAL A 2 -0.67 3.00 -3.59
C VAL A 2 -1.16 4.36 -3.02
N TYR A 3 -0.35 5.01 -2.18
CA TYR A 3 -0.57 6.35 -1.64
C TYR A 3 -1.00 7.40 -2.68
N PHE A 4 -0.43 7.36 -3.89
CA PHE A 4 -0.80 8.31 -4.93
C PHE A 4 -2.24 8.07 -5.41
N GLN A 5 -2.72 6.83 -5.43
CA GLN A 5 -4.10 6.53 -5.82
C GLN A 5 -5.13 7.09 -4.85
N THR A 6 -4.80 7.18 -3.56
CA THR A 6 -5.65 7.83 -2.54
C THR A 6 -5.78 9.34 -2.73
N SER A 7 -4.79 9.98 -3.36
CA SER A 7 -4.79 11.41 -3.68
C SER A 7 -5.38 11.74 -5.05
N TYR A 8 -5.40 10.77 -5.97
CA TYR A 8 -5.89 10.92 -7.35
C TYR A 8 -7.23 10.18 -7.55
N THR A 9 -7.19 8.92 -8.00
CA THR A 9 -8.38 8.16 -8.43
C THR A 9 -9.44 8.02 -7.34
N ILE A 10 -9.06 7.72 -6.09
CA ILE A 10 -10.02 7.53 -5.00
C ILE A 10 -10.61 8.88 -4.56
N ASN A 11 -9.82 9.96 -4.60
CA ASN A 11 -10.28 11.30 -4.25
C ASN A 11 -11.31 11.83 -5.27
N THR A 12 -11.02 11.68 -6.57
CA THR A 12 -11.98 12.05 -7.63
C THR A 12 -13.25 11.21 -7.54
N LEU A 13 -13.12 9.90 -7.30
CA LEU A 13 -14.28 9.03 -7.09
C LEU A 13 -15.12 9.44 -5.88
N ALA A 14 -14.48 9.84 -4.78
CA ALA A 14 -15.17 10.33 -3.60
C ALA A 14 -15.94 11.64 -3.86
N ASN A 15 -15.43 12.51 -4.73
CA ASN A 15 -16.13 13.73 -5.14
C ASN A 15 -17.40 13.40 -5.95
N ASP A 16 -17.26 12.51 -6.93
CA ASP A 16 -18.31 12.26 -7.92
C ASP A 16 -19.39 11.28 -7.45
N TYR A 17 -19.03 10.29 -6.61
CA TYR A 17 -19.90 9.13 -6.32
C TYR A 17 -20.17 8.87 -4.83
N VAL A 18 -19.64 9.66 -3.89
CA VAL A 18 -19.85 9.45 -2.44
C VAL A 18 -20.77 10.52 -1.85
N ASN A 19 -21.64 10.12 -0.93
CA ASN A 19 -22.49 11.06 -0.22
C ASN A 19 -21.68 11.73 0.90
N LEU A 20 -21.25 12.96 0.63
CA LEU A 20 -20.48 13.77 1.57
C LEU A 20 -21.37 14.52 2.57
N ASN A 21 -22.70 14.44 2.44
CA ASN A 21 -23.62 15.07 3.38
C ASN A 21 -23.84 14.14 4.57
N VAL A 22 -23.17 14.41 5.69
CA VAL A 22 -23.31 13.66 6.94
C VAL A 22 -24.06 14.54 7.94
N GLY A 23 -25.28 14.13 8.32
CA GLY A 23 -26.07 14.83 9.34
C GLY A 23 -26.43 16.30 9.01
N GLY A 24 -26.47 16.67 7.73
CA GLY A 24 -26.75 18.04 7.27
C GLY A 24 -25.51 18.89 6.99
N PHE A 25 -24.30 18.37 7.25
CA PHE A 25 -23.03 19.04 6.94
C PHE A 25 -22.35 18.41 5.71
N HIS A 26 -21.89 19.24 4.78
CA HIS A 26 -21.16 18.80 3.58
C HIS A 26 -19.67 18.65 3.88
N VAL A 27 -19.20 17.41 4.02
CA VAL A 27 -17.80 17.09 4.29
C VAL A 27 -16.93 17.37 3.05
N PRO A 28 -15.88 18.20 3.14
CA PRO A 28 -14.96 18.39 2.03
C PRO A 28 -14.19 17.10 1.70
N VAL A 29 -14.11 16.75 0.41
CA VAL A 29 -13.38 15.55 -0.07
C VAL A 29 -11.91 15.55 0.36
N VAL A 30 -11.31 16.73 0.48
CA VAL A 30 -9.92 16.91 0.94
C VAL A 30 -9.70 16.31 2.34
N TRP A 31 -10.74 16.23 3.19
CA TRP A 31 -10.63 15.63 4.51
C TRP A 31 -10.33 14.12 4.45
N LEU A 32 -10.65 13.43 3.36
CA LEU A 32 -10.28 12.02 3.17
C LEU A 32 -8.76 11.84 3.02
N ILE A 33 -8.07 12.83 2.45
CA ILE A 33 -6.60 12.84 2.39
C ILE A 33 -6.04 13.00 3.81
N SER A 34 -6.58 13.94 4.58
CA SER A 34 -6.20 14.13 5.99
C SER A 34 -6.51 12.90 6.85
N PHE A 35 -7.62 12.21 6.56
CA PHE A 35 -8.02 10.98 7.26
C PHE A 35 -6.98 9.87 7.09
N ASN A 36 -6.44 9.67 5.88
CA ASN A 36 -5.33 8.75 5.64
C ASN A 36 -4.10 9.11 6.50
N GLY A 37 -3.73 10.39 6.57
CA GLY A 37 -2.61 10.85 7.40
C GLY A 37 -2.83 10.62 8.90
N ILE A 38 -4.04 10.89 9.41
CA ILE A 38 -4.42 10.63 10.80
C ILE A 38 -4.34 9.13 11.12
N LEU A 39 -4.85 8.30 10.21
CA LEU A 39 -4.78 6.84 10.34
C LEU A 39 -3.33 6.35 10.41
N CYS A 40 -2.43 6.91 9.59
CA CYS A 40 -1.00 6.58 9.66
C CYS A 40 -0.42 6.89 11.05
N ILE A 41 -0.71 8.06 11.62
CA ILE A 41 -0.20 8.49 12.94
C ILE A 41 -0.69 7.55 14.05
N ILE A 42 -1.94 7.09 13.97
CA ILE A 42 -2.55 6.21 14.99
C ILE A 42 -2.11 4.76 14.79
N LEU A 43 -2.11 4.25 13.56
CA LEU A 43 -1.83 2.84 13.24
C LEU A 43 -0.33 2.51 13.26
N ALA A 44 0.56 3.46 12.96
CA ALA A 44 2.00 3.23 12.98
C ALA A 44 2.52 2.71 14.35
N PRO A 45 2.23 3.37 15.50
CA PRO A 45 2.65 2.85 16.80
C PRO A 45 1.93 1.55 17.19
N LEU A 46 0.67 1.37 16.78
CA LEU A 46 -0.07 0.13 17.04
C LEU A 46 0.58 -1.07 16.34
N LEU A 47 0.91 -0.93 15.06
CA LEU A 47 1.63 -1.96 14.31
C LEU A 47 3.05 -2.15 14.85
N GLY A 48 3.75 -1.08 15.22
CA GLY A 48 5.07 -1.17 15.86
C GLY A 48 5.05 -2.02 17.13
N ASN A 49 4.08 -1.78 18.01
CA ASN A 49 3.89 -2.57 19.24
C ASN A 49 3.51 -4.02 18.96
N LEU A 50 2.68 -4.26 17.95
CA LEU A 50 2.33 -5.62 17.51
C LEU A 50 3.59 -6.40 17.11
N TRP A 51 4.47 -5.78 16.32
CA TRP A 51 5.72 -6.40 15.89
C TRP A 51 6.71 -6.62 17.03
N MET A 52 6.85 -5.65 17.94
CA MET A 52 7.69 -5.84 19.13
C MET A 52 7.19 -7.01 19.99
N THR A 53 5.87 -7.15 20.15
CA THR A 53 5.27 -8.27 20.90
C THR A 53 5.51 -9.62 20.22
N LEU A 54 5.41 -9.68 18.89
CA LEU A 54 5.72 -10.88 18.09
C LEU A 54 7.20 -11.26 18.17
N SER A 55 8.08 -10.26 18.17
CA SER A 55 9.53 -10.44 18.32
C SER A 55 9.89 -11.01 19.68
N GLN A 56 9.30 -10.48 20.76
CA GLN A 56 9.46 -11.02 22.12
C GLN A 56 8.99 -12.48 22.24
N LYS A 57 8.02 -12.89 21.44
CA LYS A 57 7.50 -14.27 21.37
C LYS A 57 8.29 -15.18 20.42
N LYS A 58 9.37 -14.70 19.79
CA LYS A 58 10.16 -15.43 18.78
C LYS A 58 9.34 -15.90 17.57
N LEU A 59 8.21 -15.27 17.30
CA LEU A 59 7.33 -15.56 16.16
C LEU A 59 7.42 -14.43 15.13
N ASP A 60 8.64 -13.96 14.86
CA ASP A 60 8.84 -12.87 13.90
C ASP A 60 8.64 -13.39 12.48
N PRO A 61 7.57 -12.96 11.76
CA PRO A 61 7.41 -13.36 10.38
C PRO A 61 8.48 -12.69 9.52
N PRO A 62 8.92 -13.35 8.45
CA PRO A 62 9.91 -12.78 7.57
C PRO A 62 9.42 -11.48 6.93
N VAL A 63 10.38 -10.60 6.65
CA VAL A 63 10.19 -9.27 6.03
C VAL A 63 9.36 -9.38 4.74
N SER A 64 9.70 -10.36 3.89
CA SER A 64 8.99 -10.65 2.63
C SER A 64 7.54 -11.04 2.84
N LEU A 65 7.23 -11.82 3.88
CA LEU A 65 5.86 -12.22 4.22
C LEU A 65 5.03 -11.03 4.70
N LYS A 66 5.60 -10.17 5.56
CA LYS A 66 4.94 -8.93 6.03
C LYS A 66 4.56 -8.03 4.84
N MET A 67 5.48 -7.89 3.89
CA MET A 67 5.26 -7.09 2.68
C MET A 67 4.19 -7.72 1.76
N ALA A 68 4.24 -9.03 1.53
CA ALA A 68 3.25 -9.73 0.70
C ALA A 68 1.82 -9.64 1.27
N VAL A 69 1.67 -9.82 2.59
CA VAL A 69 0.38 -9.65 3.27
C VAL A 69 -0.10 -8.20 3.13
N GLY A 70 0.80 -7.22 3.28
CA GLY A 70 0.48 -5.81 3.07
C GLY A 70 -0.06 -5.51 1.65
N MET A 71 0.56 -6.09 0.62
CA MET A 71 0.13 -5.95 -0.79
C MET A 71 -1.24 -6.59 -1.05
N ILE A 72 -1.50 -7.76 -0.48
CA ILE A 72 -2.80 -8.44 -0.62
C ILE A 72 -3.90 -7.64 0.10
N ILE A 73 -3.63 -7.15 1.32
CA ILE A 73 -4.57 -6.31 2.09
C ILE A 73 -4.90 -5.02 1.33
N THR A 74 -3.89 -4.35 0.76
CA THR A 74 -4.13 -3.16 -0.07
C THR A 74 -4.93 -3.50 -1.33
N GLY A 75 -4.68 -4.63 -1.97
CA GLY A 75 -5.50 -5.12 -3.09
C GLY A 75 -6.95 -5.35 -2.69
N LEU A 76 -7.20 -5.97 -1.54
CA LEU A 76 -8.55 -6.18 -0.98
C LEU A 76 -9.26 -4.87 -0.66
N ALA A 77 -8.54 -3.83 -0.22
CA ALA A 77 -9.14 -2.51 0.01
C ALA A 77 -9.77 -1.93 -1.27
N PHE A 78 -9.13 -2.12 -2.43
CA PHE A 78 -9.72 -1.72 -3.72
C PHE A 78 -11.00 -2.50 -4.05
N TYR A 79 -11.07 -3.78 -3.70
CA TYR A 79 -12.29 -4.57 -3.85
C TYR A 79 -13.40 -4.12 -2.90
N ILE A 80 -13.09 -3.64 -1.70
CA ILE A 80 -14.10 -3.07 -0.78
C ILE A 80 -14.71 -1.79 -1.37
N ILE A 81 -13.89 -0.93 -1.99
CA ILE A 81 -14.38 0.24 -2.74
C ILE A 81 -15.27 -0.22 -3.91
N LEU A 82 -14.84 -1.25 -4.63
CA LEU A 82 -15.60 -1.81 -5.75
C LEU A 82 -16.93 -2.45 -5.31
N LEU A 83 -16.98 -3.12 -4.16
CA LEU A 83 -18.22 -3.65 -3.59
C LEU A 83 -19.19 -2.52 -3.22
N GLY A 84 -18.69 -1.45 -2.60
CA GLY A 84 -19.47 -0.24 -2.37
C GLY A 84 -19.99 0.38 -3.67
N PHE A 85 -19.20 0.33 -4.75
CA PHE A 85 -19.63 0.76 -6.08
C PHE A 85 -20.68 -0.18 -6.70
N ASN A 86 -20.53 -1.50 -6.53
CA ASN A 86 -21.46 -2.50 -7.06
C ASN A 86 -22.78 -2.58 -6.29
N THR A 87 -22.82 -2.17 -5.02
CA THR A 87 -24.09 -1.97 -4.28
C THR A 87 -24.98 -0.88 -4.90
N LEU A 88 -24.48 -0.10 -5.86
CA LEU A 88 -25.30 0.78 -6.71
C LEU A 88 -25.94 0.05 -7.92
N HIS A 89 -25.86 -1.28 -8.00
CA HIS A 89 -26.47 -2.11 -9.05
C HIS A 89 -26.13 -1.71 -10.50
N GLY A 90 -24.93 -1.18 -10.75
CA GLY A 90 -24.50 -0.85 -12.11
C GLY A 90 -25.28 0.28 -12.79
N VAL A 91 -26.12 1.01 -12.05
CA VAL A 91 -26.76 2.23 -12.57
C VAL A 91 -25.76 3.37 -12.41
N LEU A 92 -25.14 3.74 -13.52
CA LEU A 92 -24.38 4.99 -13.72
C LEU A 92 -25.32 6.21 -13.66
N ASP A 93 -26.14 6.32 -12.62
CA ASP A 93 -26.87 7.54 -12.35
C ASP A 93 -26.18 8.30 -11.22
N LYS A 94 -25.90 9.58 -11.47
CA LYS A 94 -25.33 10.55 -10.51
C LYS A 94 -26.20 10.78 -9.25
N THR A 95 -27.27 10.01 -9.12
CA THR A 95 -28.36 10.19 -8.15
C THR A 95 -28.23 9.27 -6.95
N VAL A 96 -27.60 8.10 -7.11
CA VAL A 96 -27.31 7.18 -5.99
C VAL A 96 -25.86 7.37 -5.60
N LYS A 97 -25.63 7.84 -4.39
CA LYS A 97 -24.28 8.08 -3.85
C LYS A 97 -23.91 6.97 -2.88
N MET A 98 -22.69 6.46 -2.97
CA MET A 98 -22.14 5.47 -2.03
C MET A 98 -22.06 6.06 -0.62
N ASP A 99 -22.35 5.24 0.38
CA ASP A 99 -22.22 5.65 1.77
C ASP A 99 -20.74 5.89 2.12
N LEU A 100 -20.47 6.97 2.85
CA LEU A 100 -19.12 7.40 3.25
C LEU A 100 -18.40 6.31 4.05
N TRP A 101 -19.15 5.45 4.76
CA TRP A 101 -18.62 4.34 5.54
C TRP A 101 -17.76 3.35 4.75
N TYR A 102 -18.15 2.99 3.51
CA TYR A 102 -17.35 2.10 2.66
C TYR A 102 -16.00 2.73 2.32
N MET A 103 -16.00 4.04 2.10
CA MET A 103 -14.79 4.80 1.82
C MET A 103 -13.88 4.82 3.05
N LEU A 104 -14.41 5.18 4.23
CA LEU A 104 -13.63 5.22 5.47
C LEU A 104 -13.00 3.86 5.81
N LEU A 105 -13.76 2.77 5.65
CA LEU A 105 -13.27 1.41 5.88
C LEU A 105 -12.17 1.03 4.88
N ALA A 106 -12.35 1.32 3.60
CA ALA A 106 -11.34 1.05 2.58
C ALA A 106 -10.06 1.85 2.83
N TYR A 107 -10.17 3.12 3.21
CA TYR A 107 -9.01 3.94 3.59
C TYR A 107 -8.27 3.36 4.79
N ALA A 108 -8.99 2.88 5.83
CA ALA A 108 -8.37 2.24 6.98
C ALA A 108 -7.58 0.99 6.59
N ILE A 109 -8.17 0.10 5.79
CA ILE A 109 -7.52 -1.15 5.34
C ILE A 109 -6.34 -0.85 4.42
N LEU A 110 -6.49 0.14 3.52
CA LEU A 110 -5.43 0.60 2.64
C LEU A 110 -4.24 1.14 3.45
N THR A 111 -4.50 1.98 4.46
CA THR A 111 -3.45 2.50 5.35
C THR A 111 -2.73 1.38 6.11
N VAL A 112 -3.47 0.37 6.61
CA VAL A 112 -2.84 -0.80 7.25
C VAL A 112 -1.91 -1.51 6.28
N GLY A 113 -2.35 -1.79 5.06
CA GLY A 113 -1.49 -2.45 4.06
C GLY A 113 -0.29 -1.60 3.65
N GLU A 114 -0.44 -0.27 3.57
CA GLU A 114 0.65 0.65 3.25
C GLU A 114 1.73 0.67 4.34
N LEU A 115 1.31 0.70 5.62
CA LEU A 115 2.24 0.65 6.76
C LEU A 115 3.02 -0.66 6.84
N LEU A 116 2.53 -1.74 6.21
CA LEU A 116 3.25 -3.01 6.11
C LEU A 116 4.26 -3.04 4.97
N VAL A 117 4.08 -2.22 3.92
CA VAL A 117 4.94 -2.23 2.73
C VAL A 117 6.01 -1.14 2.81
N SER A 118 5.65 0.09 3.16
CA SER A 118 6.54 1.25 3.07
C SER A 118 7.82 1.17 3.95
N PRO A 119 7.75 0.88 5.27
CA PRO A 119 8.96 0.79 6.09
C PRO A 119 9.77 -0.49 5.84
N VAL A 120 9.07 -1.58 5.54
CA VAL A 120 9.66 -2.90 5.29
C VAL A 120 10.40 -2.94 3.95
N GLY A 121 9.82 -2.34 2.91
CA GLY A 121 10.40 -2.26 1.57
C GLY A 121 11.68 -1.43 1.55
N MET A 122 11.70 -0.27 2.22
CA MET A 122 12.92 0.53 2.34
C MET A 122 14.03 -0.21 3.11
N ALA A 123 13.68 -0.90 4.20
CA ALA A 123 14.67 -1.68 4.95
C ALA A 123 15.28 -2.82 4.13
N LEU A 124 14.46 -3.55 3.37
CA LEU A 124 14.92 -4.62 2.47
C LEU A 124 15.80 -4.08 1.35
N PHE A 125 15.38 -2.99 0.72
CA PHE A 125 16.09 -2.37 -0.39
C PHE A 125 17.46 -1.82 0.04
N ASN A 126 17.52 -1.19 1.23
CA ASN A 126 18.80 -0.76 1.82
C ASN A 126 19.72 -1.93 2.13
N LYS A 127 19.16 -3.03 2.66
CA LYS A 127 19.95 -4.21 3.02
C LYS A 127 20.56 -4.92 1.81
N LEU A 128 19.86 -4.93 0.67
CA LEU A 128 20.34 -5.54 -0.57
C LEU A 128 21.27 -4.63 -1.38
N THR A 129 21.38 -3.35 -1.01
CA THR A 129 22.20 -2.38 -1.76
C THR A 129 23.63 -2.38 -1.24
N PRO A 130 24.65 -2.54 -2.10
CA PRO A 130 26.05 -2.35 -1.70
C PRO A 130 26.29 -0.93 -1.20
N GLU A 131 27.00 -0.75 -0.09
CA GLU A 131 27.20 0.56 0.56
C GLU A 131 27.69 1.65 -0.41
N ARG A 132 28.56 1.27 -1.36
CA ARG A 132 29.13 2.15 -2.39
C ARG A 132 28.08 2.78 -3.32
N PHE A 133 26.90 2.16 -3.46
CA PHE A 133 25.82 2.61 -4.34
C PHE A 133 24.57 3.08 -3.58
N SER A 134 24.66 3.31 -2.28
CA SER A 134 23.51 3.70 -1.43
C SER A 134 22.76 4.94 -1.94
N SER A 135 23.48 5.96 -2.42
CA SER A 135 22.86 7.18 -2.97
C SER A 135 22.15 6.94 -4.31
N LEU A 136 22.70 6.06 -5.15
CA LEU A 136 22.11 5.68 -6.43
C LEU A 136 20.86 4.83 -6.22
N ALA A 137 20.90 3.91 -5.26
CA ALA A 137 19.75 3.11 -4.87
C ALA A 137 18.60 3.99 -4.38
N MET A 138 18.87 4.97 -3.51
CA MET A 138 17.85 5.93 -3.07
C MET A 138 17.28 6.74 -4.24
N SER A 139 18.11 7.11 -5.22
CA SER A 139 17.66 7.79 -6.43
C SER A 139 16.71 6.92 -7.26
N VAL A 140 17.02 5.63 -7.40
CA VAL A 140 16.14 4.64 -8.07
C VAL A 140 14.84 4.46 -7.29
N TRP A 141 14.90 4.40 -5.96
CA TRP A 141 13.72 4.31 -5.10
C TRP A 141 12.78 5.49 -5.36
N TYR A 142 13.27 6.73 -5.28
CA TYR A 142 12.45 7.92 -5.55
C TYR A 142 12.00 8.02 -7.02
N LEU A 143 12.79 7.51 -7.97
CA LEU A 143 12.37 7.46 -9.37
C LEU A 143 11.11 6.60 -9.55
N THR A 144 10.97 5.50 -8.79
CA THR A 144 9.73 4.71 -8.80
C THR A 144 8.52 5.49 -8.30
N TYR A 145 8.69 6.43 -7.37
CA TYR A 145 7.61 7.30 -6.89
C TYR A 145 7.16 8.25 -8.00
N THR A 146 8.11 8.84 -8.75
CA THR A 146 7.79 9.70 -9.90
C THR A 146 6.99 8.96 -10.97
N PHE A 147 7.46 7.78 -11.39
CA PHE A 147 6.72 6.97 -12.37
C PHE A 147 5.34 6.56 -11.84
N SER A 148 5.23 6.21 -10.56
CA SER A 148 3.95 5.89 -9.95
C SER A 148 2.99 7.08 -9.90
N GLY A 149 3.49 8.29 -9.66
CA GLY A 149 2.68 9.51 -9.67
C GLY A 149 2.14 9.80 -11.07
N ILE A 150 3.00 9.75 -12.08
CA ILE A 150 2.62 9.93 -13.49
C ILE A 150 1.58 8.88 -13.91
N ALA A 151 1.84 7.60 -13.62
CA ALA A 151 0.92 6.51 -13.93
C ALA A 151 -0.44 6.69 -13.24
N SER A 152 -0.46 7.14 -11.98
CA SER A 152 -1.70 7.41 -11.24
C SER A 152 -2.49 8.55 -11.88
N GLY A 153 -1.83 9.61 -12.35
CA GLY A 153 -2.49 10.70 -13.08
C GLY A 153 -3.14 10.24 -14.39
N TYR A 154 -2.43 9.43 -15.19
CA TYR A 154 -2.99 8.84 -16.41
C TYR A 154 -4.17 7.90 -16.12
N LEU A 155 -4.10 7.11 -15.05
CA LEU A 155 -5.18 6.23 -14.64
C LEU A 155 -6.48 6.99 -14.33
N VAL A 156 -6.42 8.21 -13.79
CA VAL A 156 -7.61 9.06 -13.60
C VAL A 156 -8.22 9.47 -14.94
N ALA A 157 -7.40 9.86 -15.92
CA ALA A 157 -7.89 10.23 -17.23
C ALA A 157 -8.59 9.05 -17.92
N VAL A 158 -7.99 7.86 -17.86
CA VAL A 158 -8.59 6.63 -18.41
C VAL A 158 -9.83 6.19 -17.62
N ALA A 159 -9.90 6.46 -16.31
CA ALA A 159 -11.05 6.11 -15.47
C ALA A 159 -12.33 6.80 -15.93
N LYS A 160 -12.20 8.02 -16.44
CA LYS A 160 -13.32 8.81 -16.95
C LYS A 160 -13.97 8.16 -18.18
N ASP A 161 -13.18 7.52 -19.03
CA ASP A 161 -13.65 6.92 -20.28
C ASP A 161 -14.04 5.44 -20.13
N TRP A 162 -13.30 4.67 -19.32
CA TRP A 162 -13.48 3.21 -19.18
C TRP A 162 -14.37 2.81 -18.00
N GLY A 163 -14.66 3.76 -17.10
CA GLY A 163 -15.41 3.54 -15.87
C GLY A 163 -14.52 3.13 -14.70
N TYR A 164 -14.73 3.79 -13.57
CA TYR A 164 -13.94 3.60 -12.34
C TYR A 164 -13.95 2.15 -11.83
N GLY A 165 -15.07 1.44 -11.95
CA GLY A 165 -15.18 0.04 -11.49
C GLY A 165 -14.18 -0.91 -12.16
N LYS A 166 -13.96 -0.77 -13.48
CA LYS A 166 -12.98 -1.60 -14.21
C LYS A 166 -11.55 -1.31 -13.76
N ILE A 167 -11.21 -0.04 -13.55
CA ILE A 167 -9.86 0.35 -13.13
C ILE A 167 -9.57 -0.12 -11.71
N LEU A 168 -10.52 0.06 -10.78
CA LEU A 168 -10.38 -0.43 -9.41
C LEU A 168 -10.18 -1.96 -9.38
N ASN A 169 -10.90 -2.70 -10.23
CA ASN A 169 -10.74 -4.15 -10.35
C ASN A 169 -9.33 -4.52 -10.84
N ILE A 170 -8.84 -3.87 -11.89
CA ILE A 170 -7.50 -4.11 -12.44
C ILE A 170 -6.43 -3.78 -11.41
N LEU A 171 -6.54 -2.66 -10.71
CA LEU A 171 -5.59 -2.25 -9.66
C LEU A 171 -5.60 -3.22 -8.48
N GLY A 172 -6.78 -3.62 -8.00
CA GLY A 172 -6.93 -4.61 -6.94
C GLY A 172 -6.33 -5.96 -7.33
N ALA A 173 -6.66 -6.46 -8.53
CA ALA A 173 -6.09 -7.71 -9.05
C ALA A 173 -4.56 -7.63 -9.19
N ALA A 174 -4.02 -6.55 -9.77
CA ALA A 174 -2.59 -6.37 -9.94
C ALA A 174 -1.84 -6.37 -8.61
N LEU A 175 -2.40 -5.76 -7.56
CA LEU A 175 -1.80 -5.76 -6.22
C LEU A 175 -1.83 -7.14 -5.57
N ILE A 176 -2.95 -7.87 -5.68
CA ILE A 176 -3.04 -9.25 -5.18
C ILE A 176 -2.04 -10.15 -5.91
N ILE A 177 -1.98 -10.07 -7.24
CA ILE A 177 -1.02 -10.83 -8.05
C ILE A 177 0.40 -10.50 -7.62
N SER A 178 0.73 -9.21 -7.45
CA SER A 178 2.05 -8.80 -6.99
C SER A 178 2.38 -9.33 -5.59
N GLY A 179 1.41 -9.36 -4.68
CA GLY A 179 1.56 -9.98 -3.36
C GLY A 179 1.79 -11.49 -3.43
N VAL A 180 1.08 -12.21 -4.32
CA VAL A 180 1.29 -13.64 -4.55
C VAL A 180 2.66 -13.91 -5.15
N VAL A 181 3.09 -13.11 -6.14
CA VAL A 181 4.44 -13.20 -6.72
C VAL A 181 5.50 -12.97 -5.65
N MET A 182 5.30 -12.03 -4.73
CA MET A 182 6.19 -11.80 -3.60
C MET A 182 6.32 -13.05 -2.71
N LEU A 183 5.22 -13.78 -2.47
CA LEU A 183 5.26 -15.06 -1.71
C LEU A 183 6.02 -16.16 -2.45
N VAL A 184 5.95 -16.20 -3.79
CA VAL A 184 6.71 -17.18 -4.59
C VAL A 184 8.20 -16.87 -4.58
N ILE A 185 8.57 -15.59 -4.60
CA ILE A 185 9.97 -15.13 -4.60
C ILE A 185 10.55 -15.09 -3.18
N MET A 186 9.71 -15.08 -2.14
CA MET A 186 10.09 -15.10 -0.72
C MET A 186 11.24 -16.06 -0.38
N PRO A 187 11.21 -17.37 -0.73
CA PRO A 187 12.29 -18.30 -0.39
C PRO A 187 13.63 -17.90 -1.05
N PHE A 188 13.60 -17.27 -2.22
CA PHE A 188 14.80 -16.80 -2.90
C PHE A 188 15.40 -15.57 -2.21
N ILE A 189 14.57 -14.58 -1.86
CA ILE A 189 15.00 -13.37 -1.16
C ILE A 189 15.57 -13.72 0.22
N GLU A 190 14.92 -14.62 0.95
CA GLU A 190 15.39 -15.04 2.28
C GLU A 190 16.73 -15.77 2.20
N LYS A 191 16.91 -16.61 1.18
CA LYS A 191 18.20 -17.27 0.93
C LYS A 191 19.31 -16.26 0.67
N LEU A 192 19.04 -15.21 -0.12
CA LEU A 192 20.03 -14.15 -0.36
C LEU A 192 20.38 -13.38 0.91
N ILE A 193 19.38 -13.05 1.74
CA ILE A 193 19.60 -12.36 3.03
C ILE A 193 20.39 -13.25 4.01
N ALA A 194 20.18 -14.56 3.97
CA ALA A 194 20.92 -15.50 4.81
C ALA A 194 22.39 -15.62 4.39
N VAL A 195 22.67 -15.70 3.08
CA VAL A 195 24.05 -15.74 2.55
C VAL A 195 24.81 -14.46 2.88
N ASP A 196 24.15 -13.30 2.76
CA ASP A 196 24.74 -12.00 3.09
C ASP A 196 25.15 -11.90 4.58
N LYS A 197 24.30 -12.39 5.49
CA LYS A 197 24.62 -12.47 6.93
C LYS A 197 25.85 -13.33 7.20
N LEU A 198 25.95 -14.50 6.56
CA LEU A 198 27.09 -15.40 6.73
C LEU A 198 28.38 -14.77 6.23
N SER A 199 28.36 -14.10 5.08
CA SER A 199 29.55 -13.40 4.55
C SER A 199 29.99 -12.23 5.43
N THR A 200 29.04 -11.53 6.08
CA THR A 200 29.35 -10.44 7.01
C THR A 200 29.93 -10.97 8.32
N GLU A 201 29.42 -12.10 8.83
CA GLU A 201 29.97 -12.77 10.01
C GLU A 201 31.37 -13.34 9.75
N GLU A 202 31.61 -13.97 8.59
CA GLU A 202 32.94 -14.44 8.19
C GLU A 202 33.95 -13.29 8.10
N ALA A 203 33.61 -12.19 7.44
CA ALA A 203 34.46 -11.01 7.34
C ALA A 203 34.74 -10.36 8.71
N ALA A 204 33.74 -10.29 9.59
CA ALA A 204 33.91 -9.75 10.94
C ALA A 204 34.85 -10.63 11.79
N THR A 205 34.80 -11.95 11.60
CA THR A 205 35.66 -12.91 12.31
C THR A 205 37.10 -12.84 11.81
N GLU A 206 37.33 -12.72 10.49
CA GLU A 206 38.67 -12.54 9.90
C GLU A 206 39.34 -11.22 10.29
N THR A 207 38.58 -10.14 10.52
CA THR A 207 39.14 -8.86 11.01
C THR A 207 39.43 -8.83 12.51
N ALA A 208 38.96 -9.83 13.27
CA ALA A 208 39.13 -9.92 14.71
C ALA A 208 40.31 -10.84 15.12
N GLU A 209 40.88 -11.61 14.19
CA GLU A 209 42.14 -12.36 14.33
C GLU A 209 43.35 -11.56 13.86
#